data_AF-Q75PW1-F1
#
_entry.id   AF-Q75PW1-F1
#
_cell.length_a   1.000
_cell.length_b   1.000
_cell.length_c   1.000
_cell.angle_alpha   90.00
_cell.angle_beta   90.00
_cell.angle_gamma   90.00
#
_symmetry.space_group_name_H-M   'P 1'
#
loop_
_entity.id
_entity.type
_entity.pdbx_description
1 polymer ?
#
loop_
_entity_poly.entity_id
_entity_poly.type
_entity_poly.pdbx_seq_one_letter_code
_entity_poly.pdbx_strand_id
1 'polypeptide(L)' 'YHPEPRVASIVSSEIKPEWVVNIKETGQILLVDYSDIKNLKTTTIESAKFLHDGG' A
#
# COMPACT_ATOMS: atom_id res chain seq x y z
N TYR A 1 -19.69 2.83 -11.36
CA TYR A 1 -18.59 1.85 -11.40
C TYR A 1 -17.29 2.65 -11.47
N HIS A 2 -16.42 2.56 -10.44
CA HIS A 2 -15.12 3.24 -10.42
C HIS A 2 -14.05 2.21 -10.84
N PRO A 3 -13.42 2.35 -12.01
CA PRO A 3 -12.54 1.31 -12.55
C PRO A 3 -11.16 1.25 -11.87
N GLU A 4 -10.85 2.22 -11.00
CA GLU A 4 -9.53 2.33 -10.36
C GLU A 4 -9.52 1.69 -8.96
N PRO A 5 -8.47 0.92 -8.62
CA PRO A 5 -8.28 0.40 -7.26
C PRO A 5 -8.15 1.53 -6.24
N ARG A 6 -8.82 1.38 -5.10
CA ARG A 6 -8.80 2.32 -3.98
C ARG A 6 -7.80 1.87 -2.92
N VAL A 7 -7.21 2.86 -2.27
CA VAL A 7 -6.37 2.65 -1.08
C VAL A 7 -7.27 2.32 0.11
N ALA A 8 -6.94 1.22 0.80
CA ALA A 8 -7.61 0.78 2.01
C ALA A 8 -7.07 1.49 3.25
N SER A 9 -5.74 1.58 3.34
CA SER A 9 -5.03 2.15 4.48
C SER A 9 -3.62 2.53 4.07
N ILE A 10 -3.06 3.50 4.79
CA ILE A 10 -1.65 3.89 4.73
C ILE A 10 -1.14 3.88 6.16
N VAL A 11 -0.05 3.17 6.41
CA VAL A 11 0.60 3.11 7.73
C VAL A 11 2.04 3.55 7.58
N SER A 12 2.49 4.45 8.46
CA SER A 12 3.88 4.91 8.50
C SER A 12 4.68 4.12 9.52
N SER A 13 5.91 3.78 9.16
CA SER A 13 6.89 3.28 10.10
C SER A 13 7.42 4.41 10.99
N GLU A 14 7.62 4.11 12.29
CA GLU A 14 8.25 5.04 13.24
C GLU A 14 9.78 4.94 13.24
N ILE A 15 10.33 3.88 12.63
CA ILE A 15 11.76 3.54 12.70
C ILE A 15 12.50 3.75 11.38
N LYS A 16 11.77 3.78 10.25
CA LYS A 16 12.32 3.92 8.91
C LYS A 16 11.41 4.84 8.09
N PRO A 17 11.94 5.56 7.09
CA PRO A 17 11.13 6.34 6.16
C PRO A 17 10.40 5.40 5.18
N GLU A 18 9.43 4.64 5.67
CA GLU A 18 8.68 3.66 4.89
C GLU A 18 7.16 3.72 5.18
N TRP A 19 6.36 3.64 4.13
CA TRP A 19 4.91 3.45 4.21
C TRP A 19 4.51 2.04 3.77
N VAL A 20 3.50 1.49 4.44
CA VAL A 20 2.76 0.32 4.00
C VAL A 20 1.41 0.80 3.45
N VAL A 21 1.16 0.56 2.16
CA VAL A 21 -0.08 0.97 1.47
C VAL A 21 -0.85 -0.27 1.05
N ASN A 22 -2.07 -0.43 1.56
CA ASN A 22 -2.95 -1.54 1.18
C ASN A 22 -3.92 -1.10 0.08
N ILE A 23 -4.03 -1.86 -1.01
CA ILE A 23 -4.93 -1.58 -2.14
C ILE A 23 -6.05 -2.61 -2.15
N LYS A 24 -7.30 -2.16 -1.98
CA LYS A 24 -8.47 -3.05 -1.73
C LYS A 24 -8.73 -3.98 -2.91
N GLU A 25 -9.04 -3.41 -4.07
CA GLU A 25 -9.58 -4.16 -5.21
C GLU A 25 -8.53 -5.10 -5.85
N THR A 26 -7.23 -4.80 -5.70
CA THR A 26 -6.16 -5.63 -6.26
C THR A 26 -5.57 -6.63 -5.26
N GLY A 27 -5.84 -6.47 -3.96
CA GLY A 27 -5.19 -7.29 -2.92
C GLY A 27 -3.68 -7.08 -2.87
N GLN A 28 -3.19 -5.90 -3.25
CA GLN A 28 -1.76 -5.59 -3.25
C GLN A 28 -1.37 -4.78 -2.02
N ILE A 29 -0.16 -5.04 -1.53
CA ILE A 29 0.51 -4.24 -0.50
C ILE A 29 1.72 -3.58 -1.17
N LEU A 30 1.84 -2.26 -1.06
CA LEU A 30 3.04 -1.54 -1.46
C LEU A 30 3.85 -1.16 -0.22
N LEU A 31 5.12 -1.57 -0.21
CA LEU A 31 6.12 -0.98 0.68
C LEU A 31 6.78 0.17 -0.07
N VAL A 32 6.61 1.39 0.44
CA VAL A 32 7.11 2.62 -0.19
C VAL A 32 8.22 3.19 0.68
N ASP A 33 9.46 3.07 0.24
CA ASP A 33 10.62 3.73 0.85
C ASP A 33 10.72 5.17 0.33
N TYR A 34 10.60 6.12 1.25
CA TYR A 34 10.67 7.56 1.01
C TYR A 34 11.91 8.22 1.63
N SER A 35 12.97 7.45 1.89
CA SER A 35 14.27 7.98 2.33
C SER A 35 14.84 9.04 1.39
N ASP A 36 14.56 8.92 0.09
CA ASP A 36 14.80 9.94 -0.93
C ASP A 36 13.48 10.30 -1.64
N ILE A 37 12.89 11.43 -1.26
CA ILE A 37 11.62 11.90 -1.82
C ILE A 37 11.67 12.17 -3.32
N LYS A 38 12.88 12.34 -3.89
CA LYS A 38 13.07 12.51 -5.34
C LYS A 38 13.13 11.18 -6.08
N ASN A 39 13.41 10.08 -5.37
CA ASN A 39 13.62 8.74 -5.94
C ASN A 39 12.95 7.66 -5.08
N LEU A 40 11.63 7.73 -4.98
CA LEU A 40 10.84 6.75 -4.23
C LEU A 40 11.09 5.34 -4.75
N LYS A 41 11.28 4.39 -3.83
CA LYS A 41 11.37 2.97 -4.17
C LYS A 41 10.14 2.25 -3.67
N THR A 42 9.57 1.40 -4.51
CA THR A 42 8.39 0.63 -4.17
C THR A 42 8.65 -0.86 -4.34
N THR A 43 8.17 -1.65 -3.38
CA THR A 43 8.09 -3.10 -3.50
C THR A 43 6.63 -3.51 -3.43
N THR A 44 6.16 -4.24 -4.44
CA THR A 44 4.80 -4.78 -4.47
C THR A 44 4.80 -6.19 -3.93
N ILE A 45 3.95 -6.43 -2.93
CA ILE A 45 3.70 -7.74 -2.36
C ILE A 45 2.27 -8.12 -2.72
N GLU A 46 2.10 -9.30 -3.33
CA GLU A 46 0.77 -9.87 -3.54
C GLU A 46 0.24 -10.38 -2.21
N SER A 47 -0.96 -9.91 -1.84
CA SER A 47 -1.73 -10.44 -0.73
C SER A 47 -2.96 -11.15 -1.29
N ALA A 48 -3.53 -12.04 -0.49
CA ALA A 48 -4.81 -12.63 -0.84
C ALA A 48 -5.88 -11.52 -0.91
N LYS A 49 -6.81 -11.60 -1.88
CA LYS A 49 -7.90 -10.62 -2.14
C LYS A 49 -8.96 -10.55 -1.01
N PHE A 50 -8.59 -10.83 0.24
CA PHE A 50 -9.50 -10.99 1.36
C PHE A 50 -9.58 -9.77 2.29
N LEU A 51 -9.40 -8.55 1.78
CA LEU A 51 -10.02 -7.38 2.41
C LEU A 51 -11.36 -7.08 1.73
N HIS A 52 -12.25 -8.06 1.80
CA HIS A 52 -13.65 -7.88 1.51
C HIS A 52 -14.30 -7.19 2.71
N ASP A 53 -14.71 -5.94 2.52
CA ASP A 53 -15.66 -5.16 3.35
C ASP A 53 -15.81 -5.58 4.82
N GLY A 54 -15.04 -4.96 5.72
CA GLY A 54 -15.44 -4.85 7.12
C GLY A 54 -14.34 -5.06 8.15
N GLY A 55 -13.78 -3.95 8.61
CA GLY A 55 -13.26 -3.73 9.95
C GLY A 55 -13.67 -2.33 10.36
#